data_AF-A0A955KCP0-F1
#
_entry.id   AF-A0A955KCP0-F1
#
_cell.length_a   1.000
_cell.length_b   1.000
_cell.length_c   1.000
_cell.angle_alpha   90.00
_cell.angle_beta   90.00
_cell.angle_gamma   90.00
#
_symmetry.space_group_name_H-M   'P 1'
#
loop_
_entity.id
_entity.type
_entity.pdbx_description
1 polymer ?
#
loop_
_entity_poly.entity_id
_entity_poly.type
_entity_poly.pdbx_seq_one_letter_code
_entity_poly.pdbx_strand_id
1 'polypeptide(L)'
;MSIENQTTNTESSGESKITEYIERIYQGEIDPDDITPEKLGPFYSKVRDYFIEQIPSRYSDDSWPIELVADMWNPAQPIDSEDVEKQRLTRRIALHCYELSLSEAQNKTIGHLPVGKLPDPVVRETTSLSASEEMPTPNQPASETSHSLSVEERKKLNGWPASYELAKIAIKEGVDLSSLSREEYASFAIQNHLTIDDSQLRTAPWQRMCTSVEEIVSKNKEEALKITEESDKSFARFCYEMKDKASQRDRFISDNIRVREGTKDSDSWLYFGINTDSNKEGAEALETYKSYVSIKDLNSLTPDRFTEFMRLLQETNYKGDVKIFQDMAGQGIKLNDQIVIHGSSEADARLGLELAENFFGNDLDQKSFGKDEIIDGEKMSYSQILAQQITKAIHTENS
;
A
#
# COMPACT_ATOMS: atom_id res chain seq x y z
N MET A 1 -53.53 -29.28 -15.19
CA MET A 1 -52.06 -29.14 -15.29
C MET A 1 -51.74 -27.71 -14.92
N SER A 2 -51.43 -27.48 -13.64
CA SER A 2 -50.97 -26.19 -13.15
C SER A 2 -49.47 -26.33 -12.97
N ILE A 3 -48.70 -25.53 -13.71
CA ILE A 3 -47.26 -25.39 -13.53
C ILE A 3 -47.10 -24.10 -12.72
N GLU A 4 -46.81 -24.25 -11.43
CA GLU A 4 -46.42 -23.12 -10.56
C GLU A 4 -45.02 -22.65 -10.96
N ASN A 5 -44.93 -21.35 -11.25
CA ASN A 5 -43.68 -20.62 -11.33
C ASN A 5 -43.01 -20.61 -9.94
N GLN A 6 -41.92 -21.36 -9.79
CA GLN A 6 -40.94 -21.13 -8.74
C GLN A 6 -39.74 -20.40 -9.34
N THR A 7 -39.76 -19.08 -9.24
CA THR A 7 -38.57 -18.25 -9.32
C THR A 7 -38.74 -17.13 -8.30
N THR A 8 -37.66 -16.83 -7.58
CA THR A 8 -37.49 -15.83 -6.49
C THR A 8 -37.73 -16.36 -5.07
N ASN A 9 -36.68 -16.85 -4.42
CA ASN A 9 -36.55 -16.83 -2.94
C ASN A 9 -35.16 -17.18 -2.37
N THR A 10 -34.12 -17.36 -3.20
CA THR A 10 -32.79 -17.77 -2.71
C THR A 10 -31.84 -16.62 -2.39
N GLU A 11 -32.01 -15.42 -2.97
CA GLU A 11 -31.10 -14.29 -2.70
C GLU A 11 -31.39 -13.58 -1.37
N SER A 12 -32.66 -13.39 -1.00
CA SER A 12 -33.02 -12.69 0.27
C SER A 12 -32.65 -13.48 1.53
N SER A 13 -32.61 -14.81 1.45
CA SER A 13 -32.23 -15.68 2.58
C SER A 13 -30.72 -15.62 2.89
N GLY A 14 -29.88 -15.29 1.89
CA GLY A 14 -28.44 -15.25 2.05
C GLY A 14 -27.95 -13.96 2.72
N GLU A 15 -28.46 -12.81 2.29
CA GLU A 15 -28.14 -11.49 2.88
C GLU A 15 -28.64 -11.37 4.32
N SER A 16 -29.81 -11.93 4.60
CA SER A 16 -30.37 -12.04 5.95
C SER A 16 -29.43 -12.81 6.90
N LYS A 17 -28.80 -13.89 6.41
CA LYS A 17 -27.87 -14.70 7.21
C LYS A 17 -26.51 -14.03 7.43
N ILE A 18 -26.00 -13.29 6.44
CA ILE A 18 -24.75 -12.51 6.59
C ILE A 18 -24.94 -11.43 7.65
N THR A 19 -26.07 -10.71 7.60
CA THR A 19 -26.41 -9.68 8.58
C THR A 19 -26.52 -10.28 9.99
N GLU A 20 -27.18 -11.43 10.14
CA GLU A 20 -27.26 -12.16 11.41
C GLU A 20 -25.87 -12.49 11.97
N TYR A 21 -24.94 -13.00 11.14
CA TYR A 21 -23.58 -13.28 11.60
C TYR A 21 -22.84 -12.03 12.06
N ILE A 22 -22.94 -10.93 11.31
CA ILE A 22 -22.35 -9.64 11.67
C ILE A 22 -22.89 -9.15 13.02
N GLU A 23 -24.21 -9.20 13.22
CA GLU A 23 -24.84 -8.81 14.49
C GLU A 23 -24.38 -9.68 15.65
N ARG A 24 -24.33 -11.00 15.47
CA ARG A 24 -23.88 -11.94 16.50
C ARG A 24 -22.41 -11.74 16.89
N ILE A 25 -21.56 -11.38 15.93
CA ILE A 25 -20.16 -10.99 16.20
C ILE A 25 -20.12 -9.68 17.01
N TYR A 26 -20.92 -8.67 16.63
CA TYR A 26 -21.00 -7.42 17.40
C TYR A 26 -21.57 -7.60 18.82
N GLN A 27 -22.46 -8.57 19.01
CA GLN A 27 -23.04 -8.92 20.31
C GLN A 27 -22.12 -9.82 21.16
N GLY A 28 -20.97 -10.25 20.62
CA GLY A 28 -20.03 -11.15 21.29
C GLY A 28 -20.51 -12.60 21.39
N GLU A 29 -21.51 -13.00 20.62
CA GLU A 29 -21.97 -14.39 20.52
C GLU A 29 -21.05 -15.26 19.67
N ILE A 30 -20.26 -14.63 18.79
CA ILE A 30 -19.22 -15.27 17.97
C ILE A 30 -17.93 -14.50 18.26
N ASP A 31 -16.91 -15.24 18.70
CA ASP A 31 -15.58 -14.68 18.91
C ASP A 31 -14.97 -14.28 17.54
N PRO A 32 -14.29 -13.13 17.42
CA PRO A 32 -13.57 -12.79 16.19
C PRO A 32 -12.64 -13.91 15.69
N ASP A 33 -12.01 -14.66 16.60
CA ASP A 33 -11.12 -15.79 16.24
C ASP A 33 -11.89 -17.00 15.66
N ASP A 34 -13.22 -17.03 15.82
CA ASP A 34 -14.12 -18.04 15.26
C ASP A 34 -14.63 -17.68 13.85
N ILE A 35 -14.14 -16.59 13.24
CA ILE A 35 -14.43 -16.25 11.84
C ILE A 35 -13.62 -17.16 10.92
N THR A 36 -14.08 -18.39 10.74
CA THR A 36 -13.42 -19.41 9.91
C THR A 36 -14.40 -20.08 8.92
N PRO A 37 -13.90 -20.72 7.84
CA PRO A 37 -14.73 -21.50 6.92
C PRO A 37 -15.55 -22.60 7.61
N GLU A 38 -15.01 -23.23 8.66
CA GLU A 38 -15.67 -24.31 9.39
C GLU A 38 -16.87 -23.82 10.22
N LYS A 39 -16.77 -22.61 10.78
CA LYS A 39 -17.80 -22.02 11.65
C LYS A 39 -18.87 -21.27 10.87
N LEU A 40 -18.48 -20.54 9.83
CA LEU A 40 -19.37 -19.68 9.04
C LEU A 40 -19.84 -20.35 7.74
N GLY A 41 -19.22 -21.46 7.35
CA GLY A 41 -19.58 -22.24 6.16
C GLY A 41 -19.55 -21.38 4.88
N PRO A 42 -20.59 -21.45 4.03
CA PRO A 42 -20.60 -20.73 2.75
C PRO A 42 -20.68 -19.20 2.90
N PHE A 43 -20.94 -18.68 4.10
CA PHE A 43 -21.04 -17.25 4.36
C PHE A 43 -19.70 -16.63 4.80
N TYR A 44 -18.69 -17.46 5.11
CA TYR A 44 -17.38 -17.03 5.59
C TYR A 44 -16.79 -15.88 4.78
N SER A 45 -16.64 -16.05 3.47
CA SER A 45 -16.01 -15.03 2.61
C SER A 45 -16.75 -13.70 2.68
N LYS A 46 -18.08 -13.70 2.58
CA LYS A 46 -18.87 -12.45 2.61
C LYS A 46 -18.86 -11.76 3.97
N VAL A 47 -18.87 -12.51 5.07
CA VAL A 47 -18.76 -11.96 6.44
C VAL A 47 -17.37 -11.38 6.66
N ARG A 48 -16.32 -12.10 6.26
CA ARG A 48 -14.94 -11.61 6.32
C ARG A 48 -14.75 -10.34 5.49
N ASP A 49 -15.20 -10.37 4.23
CA ASP A 49 -15.04 -9.25 3.30
C ASP A 49 -15.78 -8.01 3.82
N TYR A 50 -16.97 -8.16 4.42
CA TYR A 50 -17.67 -7.04 5.10
C TYR A 50 -16.82 -6.36 6.18
N PHE A 51 -16.08 -7.13 6.99
CA PHE A 51 -15.21 -6.57 8.01
C PHE A 51 -13.93 -5.97 7.42
N ILE A 52 -13.35 -6.56 6.37
CA ILE A 52 -12.22 -5.97 5.64
C ILE A 52 -12.62 -4.63 5.02
N GLU A 53 -13.83 -4.51 4.47
CA GLU A 53 -14.40 -3.27 3.93
C GLU A 53 -14.56 -2.15 4.97
N GLN A 54 -14.44 -2.46 6.27
CA GLN A 54 -14.39 -1.44 7.32
C GLN A 54 -13.00 -0.78 7.45
N ILE A 55 -11.95 -1.44 6.96
CA ILE A 55 -10.62 -0.85 6.84
C ILE A 55 -10.70 0.17 5.70
N PRO A 56 -10.32 1.44 5.92
CA PRO A 56 -10.26 2.41 4.84
C PRO A 56 -9.46 1.85 3.67
N SER A 57 -10.00 1.93 2.45
CA SER A 57 -9.40 1.31 1.26
C SER A 57 -7.93 1.68 1.05
N ARG A 58 -7.54 2.90 1.44
CA ARG A 58 -6.15 3.38 1.46
C ARG A 58 -5.16 2.52 2.28
N TYR A 59 -5.64 1.62 3.14
CA TYR A 59 -4.83 0.72 3.95
C TYR A 59 -5.11 -0.76 3.67
N SER A 60 -6.19 -1.11 2.97
CA SER A 60 -6.52 -2.50 2.62
C SER A 60 -6.09 -2.90 1.22
N ASP A 61 -5.98 -1.95 0.29
CA ASP A 61 -5.80 -2.23 -1.14
C ASP A 61 -4.37 -2.59 -1.51
N ASP A 62 -3.38 -2.06 -0.78
CA ASP A 62 -2.00 -2.52 -0.91
C ASP A 62 -1.74 -3.58 0.17
N SER A 63 -1.07 -4.69 -0.16
CA SER A 63 -0.80 -5.82 0.74
C SER A 63 0.18 -5.46 1.87
N TRP A 64 -0.22 -4.54 2.74
CA TRP A 64 0.52 -4.08 3.90
C TRP A 64 0.55 -5.19 4.97
N PRO A 65 1.62 -5.32 5.77
CA PRO A 65 1.61 -6.18 6.95
C PRO A 65 0.55 -5.68 7.93
N ILE A 66 -0.05 -6.60 8.68
CA ILE A 66 -1.14 -6.28 9.60
C ILE A 66 -0.72 -5.24 10.64
N GLU A 67 0.52 -5.26 11.09
CA GLU A 67 1.10 -4.31 12.03
C GLU A 67 1.15 -2.90 11.44
N LEU A 68 1.42 -2.77 10.14
CA LEU A 68 1.37 -1.48 9.47
C LEU A 68 -0.06 -1.01 9.32
N VAL A 69 -1.00 -1.87 8.87
CA VAL A 69 -2.42 -1.50 8.76
C VAL A 69 -2.98 -1.05 10.11
N ALA A 70 -2.64 -1.77 11.19
CA ALA A 70 -3.00 -1.40 12.55
C ALA A 70 -2.41 -0.04 12.93
N ASP A 71 -1.14 0.24 12.61
CA ASP A 71 -0.51 1.54 12.87
C ASP A 71 -1.17 2.70 12.09
N MET A 72 -1.53 2.49 10.81
CA MET A 72 -2.12 3.57 9.99
C MET A 72 -3.60 3.80 10.27
N TRP A 73 -4.37 2.74 10.52
CA TRP A 73 -5.80 2.86 10.81
C TRP A 73 -6.03 3.14 12.30
N ASN A 74 -5.95 4.42 12.67
CA ASN A 74 -6.30 4.91 13.99
C ASN A 74 -7.45 5.92 13.90
N PRO A 75 -8.73 5.46 13.93
CA PRO A 75 -9.86 6.38 13.82
C PRO A 75 -9.81 7.44 14.93
N ALA A 76 -10.14 8.69 14.58
CA ALA A 76 -10.30 9.75 15.58
C ALA A 76 -11.31 9.29 16.64
N GLN A 77 -10.91 9.30 17.92
CA GLN A 77 -11.78 8.79 18.98
C GLN A 77 -13.04 9.67 19.09
N PRO A 78 -14.24 9.10 18.90
CA PRO A 78 -15.48 9.84 19.13
C PRO A 78 -15.60 10.24 20.61
N ILE A 79 -16.38 11.30 20.87
CA ILE A 79 -16.59 11.85 22.22
C ILE A 79 -17.44 10.89 23.08
N ASP A 80 -18.18 9.96 22.46
CA ASP A 80 -19.06 8.98 23.13
C ASP A 80 -18.37 7.63 23.36
N SER A 81 -18.43 7.14 24.60
CA SER A 81 -17.81 5.86 25.02
C SER A 81 -18.38 4.63 24.31
N GLU A 82 -19.66 4.60 23.94
CA GLU A 82 -20.25 3.43 23.26
C GLU A 82 -19.75 3.32 21.80
N ASP A 83 -19.63 4.46 21.11
CA ASP A 83 -19.07 4.52 19.76
C ASP A 83 -17.57 4.20 19.74
N VAL A 84 -16.82 4.57 20.79
CA VAL A 84 -15.41 4.19 20.94
C VAL A 84 -15.23 2.68 21.05
N GLU A 85 -16.01 2.01 21.90
CA GLU A 85 -15.91 0.55 22.08
C GLU A 85 -16.35 -0.21 20.83
N LYS A 86 -17.41 0.26 20.16
CA LYS A 86 -17.82 -0.31 18.87
C LYS A 86 -16.73 -0.16 17.81
N GLN A 87 -16.12 1.02 17.69
CA GLN A 87 -15.00 1.23 16.75
C GLN A 87 -13.78 0.37 17.07
N ARG A 88 -13.43 0.21 18.35
CA ARG A 88 -12.33 -0.68 18.78
C ARG A 88 -12.62 -2.13 18.42
N LEU A 89 -13.85 -2.58 18.65
CA LEU A 89 -14.28 -3.93 18.31
C LEU A 89 -14.26 -4.15 16.79
N THR A 90 -14.88 -3.25 16.01
CA THR A 90 -14.86 -3.28 14.54
C THR A 90 -13.41 -3.35 14.03
N ARG A 91 -12.53 -2.49 14.54
CA ARG A 91 -11.12 -2.46 14.16
C ARG A 91 -10.42 -3.78 14.44
N ARG A 92 -10.61 -4.35 15.64
CA ARG A 92 -10.01 -5.64 16.00
C ARG A 92 -10.47 -6.75 15.06
N ILE A 93 -11.77 -6.84 14.78
CA ILE A 93 -12.34 -7.87 13.89
C ILE A 93 -11.82 -7.70 12.47
N ALA A 94 -11.86 -6.47 11.94
CA ALA A 94 -11.41 -6.14 10.61
C ALA A 94 -9.92 -6.47 10.41
N LEU A 95 -9.07 -6.13 11.38
CA LEU A 95 -7.65 -6.49 11.36
C LEU A 95 -7.45 -8.02 11.35
N HIS A 96 -8.19 -8.76 12.17
CA HIS A 96 -8.12 -10.23 12.16
C HIS A 96 -8.55 -10.82 10.80
N CYS A 97 -9.67 -10.34 10.24
CA CYS A 97 -10.15 -10.75 8.92
C CYS A 97 -9.13 -10.43 7.81
N TYR A 98 -8.43 -9.29 7.91
CA TYR A 98 -7.38 -8.91 6.98
C TYR A 98 -6.17 -9.85 7.07
N GLU A 99 -5.71 -10.20 8.27
CA GLU A 99 -4.63 -11.17 8.49
C GLU A 99 -4.94 -12.56 7.90
N LEU A 100 -6.18 -13.03 8.08
CA LEU A 100 -6.65 -14.28 7.46
C LEU A 100 -6.59 -14.19 5.93
N SER A 101 -6.99 -13.05 5.35
CA SER A 101 -6.96 -12.86 3.89
C SER A 101 -5.54 -12.87 3.31
N LEU A 102 -4.56 -12.27 4.00
CA LEU A 102 -3.15 -12.30 3.61
C LEU A 102 -2.59 -13.73 3.64
N SER A 103 -2.94 -14.48 4.68
CA SER A 103 -2.52 -15.88 4.84
C SER A 103 -3.09 -16.78 3.72
N GLU A 104 -4.35 -16.58 3.34
CA GLU A 104 -4.97 -17.29 2.21
C GLU A 104 -4.32 -16.95 0.86
N ALA A 105 -3.97 -15.67 0.65
CA ALA A 105 -3.30 -15.22 -0.58
C ALA A 105 -1.91 -15.87 -0.71
N GLN A 106 -1.12 -15.90 0.35
CA GLN A 106 0.19 -16.58 0.37
C GLN A 106 0.08 -18.08 0.05
N ASN A 107 -0.94 -18.76 0.58
CA ASN A 107 -1.17 -20.18 0.30
C ASN A 107 -1.60 -20.46 -1.15
N LYS A 108 -2.34 -19.54 -1.80
CA LYS A 108 -2.71 -19.67 -3.23
C LYS A 108 -1.52 -19.47 -4.16
N THR A 109 -0.61 -18.55 -3.84
CA THR A 109 0.61 -18.31 -4.64
C THR A 109 1.58 -19.50 -4.61
N ILE A 110 1.60 -20.27 -3.51
CA ILE A 110 2.41 -21.50 -3.37
C ILE A 110 1.74 -22.70 -4.08
N GLY A 111 0.42 -22.69 -4.25
CA GLY A 111 -0.37 -23.79 -4.83
C GLY A 111 -0.23 -24.03 -6.35
N HIS A 112 0.61 -23.28 -7.05
CA HIS A 112 0.87 -23.45 -8.50
C HIS A 112 2.24 -24.07 -8.85
N LEU A 113 2.93 -24.66 -7.87
CA LEU A 113 4.12 -25.47 -8.11
C LEU A 113 3.77 -26.97 -8.03
N PRO A 114 4.14 -27.79 -9.04
CA PRO A 114 3.89 -29.23 -8.98
C PRO A 114 4.68 -29.84 -7.81
N VAL A 115 3.94 -30.47 -6.91
CA VAL A 115 4.46 -31.13 -5.70
C VAL A 115 5.40 -32.28 -6.10
N GLY A 116 6.70 -32.01 -6.05
CA GLY A 116 7.74 -33.03 -5.98
C GLY A 116 7.93 -33.45 -4.52
N LYS A 117 7.77 -34.76 -4.26
CA LYS A 117 7.86 -35.39 -2.93
C LYS A 117 9.08 -34.93 -2.12
N LEU A 118 8.84 -34.46 -0.90
CA LEU A 118 9.84 -34.32 0.16
C LEU A 118 10.45 -35.70 0.50
N PRO A 119 11.78 -35.84 0.63
CA PRO A 119 12.38 -36.98 1.30
C PRO A 119 12.37 -36.79 2.83
N ASP A 120 12.18 -37.91 3.52
CA ASP A 120 12.01 -38.06 4.98
C ASP A 120 13.17 -37.53 5.84
N PRO A 121 12.91 -37.19 7.13
CA PRO A 121 13.88 -36.57 8.03
C PRO A 121 14.95 -37.57 8.48
N VAL A 122 16.22 -37.23 8.26
CA VAL A 122 17.37 -38.00 8.78
C VAL A 122 17.54 -37.71 10.27
N VAL A 123 17.42 -38.79 11.03
CA VAL A 123 17.70 -38.96 12.46
C VAL A 123 19.13 -38.50 12.79
N ARG A 124 19.26 -37.55 13.73
CA ARG A 124 20.55 -37.16 14.32
C ARG A 124 20.98 -38.22 15.34
N GLU A 125 22.05 -38.95 15.04
CA GLU A 125 22.79 -39.72 16.04
C GLU A 125 23.69 -38.79 16.87
N THR A 126 23.57 -38.94 18.18
CA THR A 126 24.44 -38.41 19.22
C THR A 126 25.84 -39.02 19.16
N THR A 127 26.89 -38.21 19.21
CA THR A 127 28.18 -38.64 19.75
C THR A 127 28.86 -37.55 20.57
N SER A 128 29.53 -38.03 21.59
CA SER A 128 30.04 -37.41 22.80
C SER A 128 31.42 -36.77 22.65
N LEU A 129 31.64 -35.70 23.43
CA LEU A 129 32.82 -35.33 24.22
C LEU A 129 34.22 -35.77 23.73
N SER A 130 35.09 -34.78 23.51
CA SER A 130 36.42 -34.75 24.14
C SER A 130 36.95 -33.31 24.22
N ALA A 131 37.41 -32.97 25.42
CA ALA A 131 37.96 -31.68 25.82
C ALA A 131 39.42 -31.53 25.40
N SER A 132 39.84 -30.29 25.15
CA SER A 132 41.20 -29.80 25.42
C SER A 132 41.12 -28.30 25.60
N GLU A 133 41.40 -27.86 26.83
CA GLU A 133 41.55 -26.47 27.26
C GLU A 133 42.85 -25.88 26.69
N GLU A 134 42.80 -24.65 26.18
CA GLU A 134 43.87 -23.67 26.39
C GLU A 134 43.30 -22.25 26.31
N MET A 135 43.81 -21.40 27.20
CA MET A 135 43.26 -20.15 27.77
C MET A 135 43.58 -18.87 26.94
N PRO A 136 43.05 -17.67 27.30
CA PRO A 136 42.45 -16.71 26.37
C PRO A 136 43.28 -15.46 26.07
N THR A 137 42.91 -14.75 25.00
CA THR A 137 43.26 -13.35 24.74
C THR A 137 42.05 -12.55 24.22
N PRO A 138 41.98 -11.23 24.45
CA PRO A 138 40.73 -10.53 24.77
C PRO A 138 40.00 -9.89 23.57
N ASN A 139 38.66 -9.97 23.64
CA ASN A 139 37.65 -9.06 23.09
C ASN A 139 37.86 -8.53 21.65
N GLN A 140 37.44 -9.34 20.67
CA GLN A 140 36.69 -8.82 19.52
C GLN A 140 35.19 -9.06 19.78
N PRO A 141 34.29 -8.10 19.51
CA PRO A 141 32.87 -8.40 19.52
C PRO A 141 32.62 -9.48 18.47
N ALA A 142 31.95 -10.55 18.88
CA ALA A 142 31.55 -11.64 18.02
C ALA A 142 30.85 -11.05 16.79
N SER A 143 31.43 -11.29 15.61
CA SER A 143 30.69 -11.08 14.37
C SER A 143 29.53 -12.07 14.43
N GLU A 144 28.33 -11.58 14.65
CA GLU A 144 27.14 -12.30 14.23
C GLU A 144 27.31 -12.50 12.72
N THR A 145 27.73 -13.71 12.34
CA THR A 145 27.63 -14.19 10.98
C THR A 145 26.15 -14.25 10.67
N SER A 146 25.59 -13.11 10.26
CA SER A 146 24.34 -13.00 9.52
C SER A 146 24.49 -13.93 8.33
N HIS A 147 23.97 -15.15 8.44
CA HIS A 147 23.88 -16.07 7.33
C HIS A 147 22.98 -15.41 6.27
N SER A 148 23.61 -14.77 5.28
CA SER A 148 22.89 -14.24 4.13
C SER A 148 22.24 -15.41 3.41
N LEU A 149 20.95 -15.30 3.13
CA LEU A 149 20.20 -16.33 2.43
C LEU A 149 20.87 -16.67 1.10
N SER A 150 20.86 -17.94 0.75
CA SER A 150 21.25 -18.40 -0.58
C SER A 150 20.28 -17.88 -1.65
N VAL A 151 20.71 -17.86 -2.91
CA VAL A 151 19.85 -17.42 -4.04
C VAL A 151 18.53 -18.19 -4.07
N GLU A 152 18.56 -19.51 -3.85
CA GLU A 152 17.37 -20.36 -3.86
C GLU A 152 16.45 -20.13 -2.65
N GLU A 153 16.97 -19.61 -1.54
CA GLU A 153 16.14 -19.17 -0.41
C GLU A 153 15.53 -17.79 -0.69
N ARG A 154 16.27 -16.87 -1.29
CA ARG A 154 15.78 -15.53 -1.67
C ARG A 154 14.64 -15.59 -2.67
N LYS A 155 14.74 -16.47 -3.67
CA LYS A 155 13.67 -16.72 -4.67
C LYS A 155 12.34 -17.17 -4.05
N LYS A 156 12.34 -17.64 -2.80
CA LYS A 156 11.12 -18.05 -2.08
C LYS A 156 10.46 -16.90 -1.33
N LEU A 157 11.17 -15.81 -1.11
CA LEU A 157 10.63 -14.62 -0.46
C LEU A 157 9.86 -13.78 -1.47
N ASN A 158 8.75 -13.20 -1.01
CA ASN A 158 7.95 -12.24 -1.75
C ASN A 158 7.51 -11.07 -0.84
N GLY A 159 7.09 -9.96 -1.45
CA GLY A 159 6.53 -8.80 -0.76
C GLY A 159 7.44 -8.21 0.32
N TRP A 160 6.89 -7.99 1.51
CA TRP A 160 7.59 -7.40 2.66
C TRP A 160 8.81 -8.20 3.15
N PRO A 161 8.71 -9.53 3.38
CA PRO A 161 9.89 -10.34 3.68
C PRO A 161 11.02 -10.19 2.66
N ALA A 162 10.70 -10.10 1.37
CA ALA A 162 11.70 -9.87 0.33
C ALA A 162 12.33 -8.48 0.44
N SER A 163 11.54 -7.44 0.71
CA SER A 163 12.01 -6.07 0.94
C SER A 163 12.96 -5.96 2.13
N TYR A 164 12.67 -6.66 3.23
CA TYR A 164 13.52 -6.67 4.42
C TYR A 164 14.87 -7.33 4.16
N GLU A 165 14.88 -8.44 3.43
CA GLU A 165 16.12 -9.09 3.02
C GLU A 165 16.92 -8.19 2.05
N LEU A 166 16.23 -7.48 1.17
CA LEU A 166 16.85 -6.54 0.24
C LEU A 166 17.56 -5.41 0.99
N ALA A 167 16.93 -4.87 2.05
CA ALA A 167 17.53 -3.88 2.94
C ALA A 167 18.79 -4.41 3.64
N LYS A 168 18.76 -5.64 4.16
CA LYS A 168 19.92 -6.28 4.80
C LYS A 168 21.09 -6.44 3.84
N ILE A 169 20.81 -6.85 2.59
CA ILE A 169 21.82 -6.96 1.54
C ILE A 169 22.41 -5.58 1.22
N ALA A 170 21.57 -4.58 1.00
CA ALA A 170 22.02 -3.24 0.67
C ALA A 170 22.92 -2.62 1.76
N ILE A 171 22.56 -2.78 3.04
CA ILE A 171 23.39 -2.36 4.17
C ILE A 171 24.76 -3.05 4.14
N LYS A 172 24.80 -4.35 3.84
CA LYS A 172 26.06 -5.12 3.73
C LYS A 172 26.90 -4.67 2.54
N GLU A 173 26.27 -4.27 1.44
CA GLU A 173 26.92 -3.79 0.22
C GLU A 173 27.26 -2.29 0.26
N GLY A 174 26.83 -1.57 1.30
CA GLY A 174 27.01 -0.12 1.41
C GLY A 174 26.17 0.69 0.43
N VAL A 175 25.05 0.12 -0.03
CA VAL A 175 24.08 0.75 -0.93
C VAL A 175 22.95 1.38 -0.12
N ASP A 176 22.62 2.64 -0.41
CA ASP A 176 21.47 3.33 0.17
C ASP A 176 20.25 3.22 -0.75
N LEU A 177 19.35 2.28 -0.45
CA LEU A 177 18.11 2.05 -1.21
C LEU A 177 17.15 3.25 -1.16
N SER A 178 17.28 4.13 -0.17
CA SER A 178 16.46 5.34 -0.08
C SER A 178 16.85 6.39 -1.13
N SER A 179 18.05 6.29 -1.70
CA SER A 179 18.52 7.17 -2.77
C SER A 179 18.13 6.71 -4.18
N LEU A 180 17.71 5.45 -4.32
CA LEU A 180 17.40 4.86 -5.62
C LEU A 180 16.04 5.35 -6.15
N SER A 181 15.95 5.58 -7.45
CA SER A 181 14.66 5.66 -8.15
C SER A 181 13.87 4.35 -8.02
N ARG A 182 12.59 4.36 -8.40
CA ARG A 182 11.74 3.17 -8.32
C ARG A 182 12.24 2.05 -9.24
N GLU A 183 12.75 2.42 -10.41
CA GLU A 183 13.30 1.55 -11.44
C GLU A 183 14.65 0.96 -11.02
N GLU A 184 15.51 1.78 -10.39
CA GLU A 184 16.76 1.31 -9.79
C GLU A 184 16.49 0.36 -8.61
N TYR A 185 15.47 0.64 -7.79
CA TYR A 185 15.07 -0.24 -6.70
C TYR A 185 14.55 -1.60 -7.21
N ALA A 186 13.70 -1.58 -8.25
CA ALA A 186 13.25 -2.80 -8.93
C ALA A 186 14.43 -3.59 -9.54
N SER A 187 15.38 -2.89 -10.17
CA SER A 187 16.58 -3.50 -10.74
C SER A 187 17.47 -4.14 -9.67
N PHE A 188 17.62 -3.48 -8.53
CA PHE A 188 18.37 -4.01 -7.39
C PHE A 188 17.71 -5.26 -6.79
N ALA A 189 16.38 -5.30 -6.76
CA ALA A 189 15.60 -6.49 -6.35
C ALA A 189 15.82 -7.68 -7.30
N ILE A 190 15.82 -7.43 -8.62
CA ILE A 190 16.09 -8.45 -9.65
C ILE A 190 17.51 -9.01 -9.49
N GLN A 191 18.52 -8.14 -9.36
CA GLN A 191 19.92 -8.54 -9.19
C GLN A 191 20.13 -9.42 -7.95
N ASN A 192 19.27 -9.28 -6.94
CA ASN A 192 19.35 -10.02 -5.69
C ASN A 192 18.34 -11.18 -5.57
N HIS A 193 17.59 -11.47 -6.64
CA HIS A 193 16.59 -12.53 -6.71
C HIS A 193 15.52 -12.45 -5.60
N LEU A 194 15.03 -11.24 -5.33
CA LEU A 194 14.00 -10.97 -4.33
C LEU A 194 12.76 -10.36 -4.98
N THR A 195 11.61 -11.01 -4.83
CA THR A 195 10.36 -10.59 -5.47
C THR A 195 9.64 -9.56 -4.60
N ILE A 196 9.82 -8.27 -4.86
CA ILE A 196 9.05 -7.19 -4.23
C ILE A 196 7.86 -6.78 -5.12
N ASP A 197 6.76 -6.35 -4.50
CA ASP A 197 5.49 -6.09 -5.20
C ASP A 197 5.18 -4.58 -5.30
N ASP A 198 4.00 -4.26 -5.87
CA ASP A 198 3.48 -2.90 -6.06
C ASP A 198 3.59 -2.04 -4.79
N SER A 199 3.18 -2.61 -3.65
CA SER A 199 3.19 -1.91 -2.36
C SER A 199 4.60 -1.46 -1.97
N GLN A 200 5.61 -2.34 -2.01
CA GLN A 200 7.00 -2.00 -1.68
C GLN A 200 7.58 -0.94 -2.63
N LEU A 201 7.21 -0.97 -3.91
CA LEU A 201 7.67 0.02 -4.91
C LEU A 201 7.06 1.42 -4.69
N ARG A 202 5.95 1.52 -3.95
CA ARG A 202 5.25 2.78 -3.64
C ARG A 202 5.56 3.34 -2.26
N THR A 203 6.25 2.58 -1.41
CA THR A 203 6.67 3.03 -0.07
C THR A 203 7.63 4.20 -0.10
N ALA A 204 7.53 5.04 0.94
CA ALA A 204 8.46 6.14 1.16
C ALA A 204 9.92 5.65 1.13
N PRO A 205 10.86 6.42 0.53
CA PRO A 205 12.22 5.94 0.27
C PRO A 205 12.95 5.40 1.50
N TRP A 206 12.76 6.06 2.65
CA TRP A 206 13.37 5.65 3.91
C TRP A 206 12.93 4.25 4.38
N GLN A 207 11.74 3.79 4.00
CA GLN A 207 11.23 2.45 4.37
C GLN A 207 12.03 1.33 3.71
N ARG A 208 12.63 1.59 2.55
CA ARG A 208 13.45 0.62 1.81
C ARG A 208 14.71 0.21 2.56
N MET A 209 15.12 1.00 3.56
CA MET A 209 16.27 0.72 4.42
C MET A 209 15.89 -0.03 5.71
N CYS A 210 14.60 -0.32 5.94
CA CYS A 210 14.15 -1.03 7.14
C CYS A 210 14.28 -2.54 6.94
N THR A 211 14.87 -3.23 7.91
CA THR A 211 15.16 -4.67 7.84
C THR A 211 14.09 -5.54 8.50
N SER A 212 13.01 -4.93 9.01
CA SER A 212 11.90 -5.57 9.70
C SER A 212 10.65 -4.68 9.72
N VAL A 213 9.50 -5.27 10.05
CA VAL A 213 8.24 -4.51 10.21
C VAL A 213 8.28 -3.62 11.44
N GLU A 214 8.95 -4.07 12.51
CA GLU A 214 9.11 -3.32 13.76
C GLU A 214 9.89 -2.03 13.55
N GLU A 215 10.93 -2.06 12.70
CA GLU A 215 11.67 -0.86 12.31
C GLU A 215 10.79 0.12 11.54
N ILE A 216 9.94 -0.36 10.62
CA ILE A 216 9.01 0.50 9.87
C ILE A 216 8.00 1.13 10.83
N VAL A 217 7.40 0.35 11.73
CA VAL A 217 6.44 0.86 12.72
C VAL A 217 7.09 1.90 13.63
N SER A 218 8.31 1.64 14.11
CA SER A 218 9.05 2.58 14.97
C SER A 218 9.34 3.88 14.22
N LYS A 219 9.87 3.79 13.00
CA LYS A 219 10.17 4.97 12.19
C LYS A 219 8.91 5.73 11.75
N ASN A 220 7.81 5.05 11.44
CA ASN A 220 6.53 5.71 11.16
C ASN A 220 6.13 6.62 12.32
N LYS A 221 6.27 6.16 13.57
CA LYS A 221 5.99 6.98 14.75
C LYS A 221 6.96 8.16 14.87
N GLU A 222 8.24 7.95 14.59
CA GLU A 222 9.24 9.03 14.58
C GLU A 222 8.94 10.09 13.50
N GLU A 223 8.61 9.68 12.28
CA GLU A 223 8.24 10.59 11.19
C GLU A 223 6.92 11.32 11.48
N ALA A 224 5.91 10.62 12.03
CA ALA A 224 4.64 11.23 12.43
C ALA A 224 4.84 12.32 13.50
N LEU A 225 5.77 12.13 14.44
CA LEU A 225 6.11 13.14 15.46
C LEU A 225 6.78 14.40 14.87
N LYS A 226 7.31 14.34 13.65
CA LYS A 226 7.85 15.52 12.94
C LYS A 226 6.74 16.36 12.30
N ILE A 227 5.54 15.81 12.11
CA ILE A 227 4.40 16.56 11.60
C ILE A 227 3.86 17.46 12.70
N THR A 228 3.79 18.76 12.43
CA THR A 228 3.24 19.71 13.40
C THR A 228 1.72 19.62 13.42
N GLU A 229 1.14 19.85 14.61
CA GLU A 229 -0.31 19.89 14.79
C GLU A 229 -0.98 20.92 13.87
N GLU A 230 -0.31 22.04 13.61
CA GLU A 230 -0.80 23.09 12.70
C GLU A 230 -0.87 22.58 11.25
N SER A 231 0.20 21.96 10.75
CA SER A 231 0.24 21.37 9.40
C SER A 231 -0.86 20.32 9.23
N ASP A 232 -0.95 19.37 10.18
CA ASP A 232 -1.90 18.26 10.11
C ASP A 232 -3.35 18.75 10.13
N LYS A 233 -3.69 19.68 11.04
CA LYS A 233 -5.04 20.28 11.09
C LYS A 233 -5.36 21.09 9.85
N SER A 234 -4.41 21.86 9.33
CA SER A 234 -4.61 22.66 8.13
C SER A 234 -4.87 21.78 6.91
N PHE A 235 -4.12 20.68 6.79
CA PHE A 235 -4.27 19.71 5.72
C PHE A 235 -5.59 18.93 5.83
N ALA A 236 -5.94 18.45 7.03
CA ALA A 236 -7.23 17.79 7.27
C ALA A 236 -8.43 18.68 6.92
N ARG A 237 -8.37 19.98 7.27
CA ARG A 237 -9.38 20.97 6.86
C ARG A 237 -9.45 21.11 5.34
N PHE A 238 -8.31 21.22 4.67
CA PHE A 238 -8.26 21.27 3.21
C PHE A 238 -8.92 20.03 2.58
N CYS A 239 -8.62 18.82 3.09
CA CYS A 239 -9.26 17.60 2.62
C CYS A 239 -10.79 17.64 2.78
N TYR A 240 -11.28 18.06 3.95
CA TYR A 240 -12.71 18.22 4.21
C TYR A 240 -13.36 19.20 3.22
N GLU A 241 -12.76 20.37 3.04
CA GLU A 241 -13.26 21.41 2.12
C GLU A 241 -13.31 20.90 0.67
N MET A 242 -12.31 20.12 0.23
CA MET A 242 -12.30 19.55 -1.11
C MET A 242 -13.32 18.43 -1.30
N LYS A 243 -13.58 17.59 -0.28
CA LYS A 243 -14.68 16.59 -0.32
C LYS A 243 -16.06 17.26 -0.36
N ASP A 244 -16.26 18.33 0.41
CA ASP A 244 -17.48 19.14 0.32
C ASP A 244 -17.62 19.78 -1.08
N LYS A 245 -16.55 20.41 -1.58
CA LYS A 245 -16.52 21.00 -2.93
C LYS A 245 -16.81 19.97 -4.03
N ALA A 246 -16.33 18.74 -3.89
CA ALA A 246 -16.62 17.64 -4.82
C ALA A 246 -18.10 17.24 -4.85
N SER A 247 -18.84 17.51 -3.76
CA SER A 247 -20.28 17.26 -3.65
C SER A 247 -21.14 18.38 -4.24
N GLN A 248 -20.54 19.53 -4.57
CA GLN A 248 -21.23 20.67 -5.14
C GLN A 248 -21.40 20.52 -6.66
N ARG A 249 -22.42 21.19 -7.23
CA ARG A 249 -22.62 21.25 -8.68
C ARG A 249 -21.50 22.02 -9.38
N ASP A 250 -21.08 23.13 -8.79
CA ASP A 250 -19.91 23.88 -9.23
C ASP A 250 -18.69 23.44 -8.42
N ARG A 251 -17.77 22.73 -9.07
CA ARG A 251 -16.58 22.14 -8.45
C ARG A 251 -15.29 22.90 -8.77
N PHE A 252 -15.39 24.07 -9.39
CA PHE A 252 -14.22 24.90 -9.66
C PHE A 252 -13.72 25.58 -8.37
N ILE A 253 -12.42 25.48 -8.13
CA ILE A 253 -11.73 26.19 -7.04
C ILE A 253 -10.98 27.42 -7.56
N SER A 254 -10.64 27.42 -8.86
CA SER A 254 -10.20 28.58 -9.62
C SER A 254 -10.48 28.36 -11.11
N ASP A 255 -10.17 29.35 -11.95
CA ASP A 255 -10.27 29.22 -13.41
C ASP A 255 -9.55 27.97 -13.89
N ASN A 256 -10.28 27.07 -14.56
CA ASN A 256 -9.78 25.80 -15.11
C ASN A 256 -9.12 24.83 -14.11
N ILE A 257 -9.34 25.02 -12.80
CA ILE A 257 -8.98 24.06 -11.75
C ILE A 257 -10.25 23.60 -11.06
N ARG A 258 -10.53 22.30 -11.17
CA ARG A 258 -11.74 21.68 -10.61
C ARG A 258 -11.43 20.50 -9.72
N VAL A 259 -12.17 20.36 -8.63
CA VAL A 259 -12.21 19.10 -7.87
C VAL A 259 -12.98 18.06 -8.70
N ARG A 260 -12.42 16.86 -8.85
CA ARG A 260 -13.09 15.75 -9.53
C ARG A 260 -14.08 15.08 -8.58
N GLU A 261 -15.14 14.54 -9.16
CA GLU A 261 -16.24 13.89 -8.45
C GLU A 261 -15.77 12.70 -7.60
N GLY A 262 -14.80 11.94 -8.09
CA GLY A 262 -14.20 10.82 -7.34
C GLY A 262 -13.59 11.24 -5.99
N THR A 263 -13.30 12.52 -5.76
CA THR A 263 -12.85 13.02 -4.45
C THR A 263 -13.91 12.85 -3.37
N LYS A 264 -15.20 12.98 -3.71
CA LYS A 264 -16.32 12.99 -2.75
C LYS A 264 -16.33 11.72 -1.89
N ASP A 265 -16.21 10.58 -2.54
CA ASP A 265 -16.33 9.25 -1.92
C ASP A 265 -14.96 8.55 -1.80
N SER A 266 -13.86 9.23 -2.11
CA SER A 266 -12.52 8.67 -1.92
C SER A 266 -12.05 8.85 -0.49
N ASP A 267 -11.44 7.80 0.04
CA ASP A 267 -10.73 7.81 1.32
C ASP A 267 -9.21 7.73 1.14
N SER A 268 -8.70 7.85 -0.10
CA SER A 268 -7.27 7.67 -0.41
C SER A 268 -6.63 8.87 -1.09
N TRP A 269 -7.33 9.54 -2.00
CA TRP A 269 -6.77 10.63 -2.80
C TRP A 269 -7.78 11.76 -2.97
N LEU A 270 -7.31 13.00 -2.96
CA LEU A 270 -8.04 14.11 -3.56
C LEU A 270 -7.67 14.21 -5.03
N TYR A 271 -8.63 14.48 -5.91
CA TYR A 271 -8.45 14.48 -7.36
C TYR A 271 -8.80 15.85 -7.94
N PHE A 272 -7.89 16.43 -8.71
CA PHE A 272 -8.05 17.76 -9.31
C PHE A 272 -7.81 17.70 -10.81
N GLY A 273 -8.70 18.30 -11.61
CA GLY A 273 -8.51 18.48 -13.04
C GLY A 273 -7.99 19.87 -13.37
N ILE A 274 -6.95 19.96 -14.20
CA ILE A 274 -6.28 21.20 -14.62
C ILE A 274 -6.39 21.38 -16.13
N ASN A 275 -6.96 22.50 -16.61
CA ASN A 275 -7.19 22.81 -18.04
C ASN A 275 -7.79 21.63 -18.83
N THR A 276 -8.64 20.84 -18.19
CA THR A 276 -9.30 19.70 -18.82
C THR A 276 -10.75 20.03 -19.11
N ASP A 277 -11.18 19.71 -20.33
CA ASP A 277 -12.59 19.82 -20.70
C ASP A 277 -13.42 18.88 -19.83
N SER A 278 -14.59 19.36 -19.43
CA SER A 278 -15.26 18.93 -18.20
C SER A 278 -15.87 17.52 -18.21
N ASN A 279 -15.82 16.75 -19.29
CA ASN A 279 -16.61 15.52 -19.44
C ASN A 279 -15.90 14.35 -20.15
N LYS A 280 -14.59 14.12 -19.96
CA LYS A 280 -14.04 12.79 -20.32
C LYS A 280 -14.44 11.74 -19.28
N GLU A 281 -15.74 11.49 -19.17
CA GLU A 281 -16.26 10.20 -18.74
C GLU A 281 -16.22 9.28 -19.96
N GLY A 282 -15.63 8.10 -19.83
CA GLY A 282 -15.95 6.98 -20.73
C GLY A 282 -14.98 6.66 -21.87
N ALA A 283 -13.78 7.23 -21.93
CA ALA A 283 -12.69 6.63 -22.71
C ALA A 283 -11.60 6.19 -21.74
N GLU A 284 -11.57 4.91 -21.39
CA GLU A 284 -10.41 4.33 -20.75
C GLU A 284 -9.22 4.52 -21.70
N ALA A 285 -8.34 5.45 -21.36
CA ALA A 285 -7.12 5.63 -22.12
C ALA A 285 -6.31 4.34 -22.01
N LEU A 286 -5.96 3.76 -23.17
CA LEU A 286 -5.13 2.55 -23.30
C LEU A 286 -3.78 2.72 -22.56
N GLU A 287 -3.31 3.96 -22.46
CA GLU A 287 -2.12 4.34 -21.72
C GLU A 287 -2.43 5.55 -20.83
N THR A 288 -1.81 5.62 -19.65
CA THR A 288 -1.86 6.82 -18.79
C THR A 288 -0.46 7.18 -18.33
N TYR A 289 0.04 8.33 -18.78
CA TYR A 289 1.36 8.85 -18.39
C TYR A 289 1.25 9.61 -17.08
N LYS A 290 2.16 9.32 -16.15
CA LYS A 290 2.14 9.84 -14.79
C LYS A 290 3.52 10.28 -14.36
N SER A 291 3.53 11.33 -13.56
CA SER A 291 4.70 11.77 -12.83
C SER A 291 4.37 11.72 -11.35
N TYR A 292 5.32 11.28 -10.54
CA TYR A 292 5.18 11.14 -9.10
C TYR A 292 6.25 11.99 -8.43
N VAL A 293 5.89 12.74 -7.40
CA VAL A 293 6.89 13.42 -6.57
C VAL A 293 6.57 13.29 -5.08
N SER A 294 7.64 13.19 -4.29
CA SER A 294 7.65 13.22 -2.83
C SER A 294 8.43 14.42 -2.31
N ILE A 295 8.01 14.88 -1.15
CA ILE A 295 8.55 16.01 -0.41
C ILE A 295 9.20 15.50 0.88
N LYS A 296 10.42 15.99 1.15
CA LYS A 296 11.25 15.64 2.31
C LYS A 296 10.59 15.99 3.63
N ASP A 297 10.10 17.23 3.73
CA ASP A 297 9.39 17.74 4.89
C ASP A 297 7.93 18.02 4.51
N LEU A 298 7.04 17.15 4.95
CA LEU A 298 5.61 17.28 4.68
C LEU A 298 4.99 18.53 5.30
N ASN A 299 5.59 19.13 6.34
CA ASN A 299 5.13 20.41 6.86
C ASN A 299 5.28 21.54 5.83
N SER A 300 6.20 21.38 4.88
CA SER A 300 6.39 22.32 3.79
C SER A 300 5.36 22.16 2.68
N LEU A 301 4.62 21.04 2.62
CA LEU A 301 3.55 20.77 1.66
C LEU A 301 2.20 21.27 2.22
N THR A 302 2.09 22.59 2.39
CA THR A 302 0.87 23.21 2.88
C THR A 302 -0.23 23.22 1.80
N PRO A 303 -1.52 23.31 2.19
CA PRO A 303 -2.63 23.49 1.24
C PRO A 303 -2.42 24.66 0.27
N ASP A 304 -1.91 25.79 0.76
CA ASP A 304 -1.62 26.98 -0.05
C ASP A 304 -0.53 26.67 -1.08
N ARG A 305 0.56 26.04 -0.66
CA ARG A 305 1.68 25.69 -1.55
C ARG A 305 1.27 24.66 -2.61
N PHE A 306 0.44 23.69 -2.25
CA PHE A 306 -0.14 22.76 -3.21
C PHE A 306 -1.09 23.46 -4.20
N THR A 307 -1.89 24.42 -3.72
CA THR A 307 -2.77 25.23 -4.58
C THR A 307 -1.97 26.13 -5.53
N GLU A 308 -0.87 26.72 -5.07
CA GLU A 308 0.05 27.48 -5.90
C GLU A 308 0.71 26.60 -6.98
N PHE A 309 1.08 25.36 -6.64
CA PHE A 309 1.58 24.42 -7.63
C PHE A 309 0.52 24.09 -8.69
N MET A 310 -0.73 23.82 -8.29
CA MET A 310 -1.82 23.61 -9.25
C MET A 310 -2.07 24.83 -10.14
N ARG A 311 -1.93 26.04 -9.59
CA ARG A 311 -2.01 27.29 -10.36
C ARG A 311 -0.85 27.43 -11.36
N LEU A 312 0.37 27.07 -10.98
CA LEU A 312 1.51 27.04 -11.91
C LEU A 312 1.24 26.09 -13.09
N LEU A 313 0.72 24.89 -12.82
CA LEU A 313 0.30 23.96 -13.87
C LEU A 313 -0.76 24.59 -14.78
N GLN A 314 -1.76 25.25 -14.20
CA GLN A 314 -2.81 25.93 -14.95
C GLN A 314 -2.25 27.04 -15.86
N GLU A 315 -1.40 27.93 -15.33
CA GLU A 315 -0.82 29.09 -16.02
C GLU A 315 0.15 28.68 -17.15
N THR A 316 0.75 27.49 -17.06
CA THR A 316 1.65 26.91 -18.07
C THR A 316 0.95 26.05 -19.10
N ASN A 317 -0.40 26.07 -19.10
CA ASN A 317 -1.24 25.32 -20.04
C ASN A 317 -1.03 23.80 -19.97
N TYR A 318 -0.58 23.27 -18.82
CA TYR A 318 -0.61 21.83 -18.55
C TYR A 318 -2.04 21.33 -18.58
N LYS A 319 -2.26 20.15 -19.19
CA LYS A 319 -3.56 19.47 -19.26
C LYS A 319 -3.49 18.11 -18.60
N GLY A 320 -4.32 17.91 -17.57
CA GLY A 320 -4.33 16.63 -16.89
C GLY A 320 -5.04 16.64 -15.55
N ASP A 321 -4.72 15.64 -14.74
CA ASP A 321 -5.19 15.50 -13.37
C ASP A 321 -4.03 15.51 -12.38
N VAL A 322 -4.24 16.08 -11.21
CA VAL A 322 -3.30 16.04 -10.08
C VAL A 322 -3.99 15.38 -8.91
N LYS A 323 -3.26 14.57 -8.15
CA LYS A 323 -3.73 13.95 -6.92
C LYS A 323 -2.78 14.23 -5.78
N ILE A 324 -3.34 14.29 -4.57
CA ILE A 324 -2.61 14.37 -3.31
C ILE A 324 -3.31 13.50 -2.27
N PHE A 325 -2.55 12.95 -1.32
CA PHE A 325 -3.03 12.14 -0.21
C PHE A 325 -4.04 12.90 0.67
N GLN A 326 -4.78 12.19 1.53
CA GLN A 326 -5.80 12.78 2.42
C GLN A 326 -5.40 12.86 3.90
N ASP A 327 -4.31 12.21 4.28
CA ASP A 327 -3.87 12.08 5.67
C ASP A 327 -2.35 12.28 5.75
N MET A 328 -1.89 13.37 6.35
CA MET A 328 -0.47 13.73 6.36
C MET A 328 0.35 12.80 7.26
N ALA A 329 -0.07 12.64 8.52
CA ALA A 329 0.64 11.83 9.51
C ALA A 329 0.47 10.32 9.29
N GLY A 330 -0.64 9.87 8.71
CA GLY A 330 -0.91 8.45 8.50
C GLY A 330 -0.54 7.95 7.09
N GLN A 331 -0.84 8.71 6.03
CA GLN A 331 -0.61 8.29 4.64
C GLN A 331 0.62 8.98 4.03
N GLY A 332 0.74 10.31 4.18
CA GLY A 332 1.77 11.13 3.53
C GLY A 332 3.20 10.68 3.86
N ILE A 333 3.50 10.36 5.12
CA ILE A 333 4.84 9.92 5.55
C ILE A 333 5.25 8.55 4.97
N LYS A 334 4.28 7.76 4.49
CA LYS A 334 4.45 6.35 4.08
C LYS A 334 4.50 6.19 2.57
N LEU A 335 4.12 7.20 1.81
CA LEU A 335 4.06 7.17 0.36
C LEU A 335 5.28 7.83 -0.29
N ASN A 336 5.76 7.24 -1.38
CA ASN A 336 6.68 7.88 -2.32
C ASN A 336 5.96 8.80 -3.31
N ASP A 337 4.72 8.46 -3.62
CA ASP A 337 3.86 9.11 -4.60
C ASP A 337 2.94 10.17 -3.97
N GLN A 338 3.47 10.99 -3.05
CA GLN A 338 2.68 11.98 -2.30
C GLN A 338 1.87 12.93 -3.21
N ILE A 339 2.44 13.33 -4.34
CA ILE A 339 1.75 14.05 -5.42
C ILE A 339 1.84 13.23 -6.70
N VAL A 340 0.69 12.96 -7.34
CA VAL A 340 0.61 12.24 -8.61
C VAL A 340 0.05 13.15 -9.69
N ILE A 341 0.79 13.32 -10.79
CA ILE A 341 0.47 14.23 -11.89
C ILE A 341 0.22 13.40 -13.16
N HIS A 342 -1.03 13.29 -13.55
CA HIS A 342 -1.50 12.52 -14.71
C HIS A 342 -1.57 13.42 -15.94
N GLY A 343 -0.68 13.24 -16.92
CA GLY A 343 -0.75 14.01 -18.16
C GLY A 343 -1.88 13.54 -19.07
N SER A 344 -2.51 14.48 -19.82
CA SER A 344 -3.40 14.13 -20.92
C SER A 344 -2.64 13.48 -22.11
N SER A 345 -1.32 13.68 -22.13
CA SER A 345 -0.33 13.08 -23.01
C SER A 345 0.97 12.85 -22.25
N GLU A 346 1.91 12.13 -22.85
CA GLU A 346 3.28 12.02 -22.32
C GLU A 346 3.93 13.40 -22.12
N ALA A 347 3.75 14.31 -23.09
CA ALA A 347 4.30 15.66 -23.03
C ALA A 347 3.75 16.45 -21.84
N ASP A 348 2.45 16.33 -21.55
CA ASP A 348 1.84 16.96 -20.37
C ASP A 348 2.37 16.36 -19.06
N ALA A 349 2.52 15.04 -18.97
CA ALA A 349 3.06 14.39 -17.79
C ALA A 349 4.51 14.83 -17.53
N ARG A 350 5.33 14.93 -18.58
CA ARG A 350 6.71 15.44 -18.51
C ARG A 350 6.77 16.92 -18.14
N LEU A 351 5.90 17.76 -18.70
CA LEU A 351 5.77 19.16 -18.32
C LEU A 351 5.41 19.28 -16.83
N GLY A 352 4.44 18.50 -16.36
CA GLY A 352 4.06 18.47 -14.96
C GLY A 352 5.21 18.10 -14.01
N LEU A 353 6.06 17.14 -14.42
CA LEU A 353 7.26 16.77 -13.68
C LEU A 353 8.29 17.90 -13.66
N GLU A 354 8.60 18.49 -14.81
CA GLU A 354 9.54 19.62 -14.92
C GLU A 354 9.09 20.81 -14.04
N LEU A 355 7.80 21.12 -14.04
CA LEU A 355 7.25 22.20 -13.22
C LEU A 355 7.31 21.87 -11.72
N ALA A 356 7.06 20.62 -11.33
CA ALA A 356 7.20 20.18 -9.94
C ALA A 356 8.66 20.29 -9.47
N GLU A 357 9.61 19.86 -10.30
CA GLU A 357 11.04 19.98 -10.01
C GLU A 357 11.47 21.43 -9.78
N ASN A 358 11.03 22.33 -10.66
CA ASN A 358 11.36 23.76 -10.56
C ASN A 358 10.67 24.44 -9.38
N PHE A 359 9.43 24.05 -9.07
CA PHE A 359 8.61 24.67 -8.02
C PHE A 359 9.02 24.22 -6.61
N PHE A 360 9.19 22.92 -6.39
CA PHE A 360 9.57 22.38 -5.08
C PHE A 360 11.08 22.41 -4.86
N GLY A 361 11.90 22.38 -5.92
CA GLY A 361 13.35 22.57 -5.87
C GLY A 361 14.06 21.62 -4.90
N ASN A 362 14.59 22.17 -3.80
CA ASN A 362 15.33 21.39 -2.82
C ASN A 362 14.43 20.50 -1.93
N ASP A 363 13.11 20.66 -2.01
CA ASP A 363 12.17 20.04 -1.07
C ASP A 363 11.59 18.68 -1.49
N LEU A 364 11.37 18.30 -2.76
CA LEU A 364 12.31 17.50 -3.55
C LEU A 364 12.97 16.33 -2.79
N ASP A 365 12.23 15.28 -2.39
CA ASP A 365 12.82 14.00 -1.96
C ASP A 365 13.09 13.07 -3.15
N GLN A 366 12.03 12.48 -3.71
CA GLN A 366 12.11 11.68 -4.94
C GLN A 366 11.13 12.16 -6.00
N LYS A 367 11.43 11.73 -7.22
CA LYS A 367 10.59 11.93 -8.39
C LYS A 367 10.70 10.73 -9.32
N SER A 368 9.63 10.42 -10.02
CA SER A 368 9.64 9.37 -11.05
C SER A 368 8.63 9.66 -12.15
N PHE A 369 8.84 9.01 -13.29
CA PHE A 369 7.95 9.06 -14.44
C PHE A 369 7.52 7.65 -14.78
N GLY A 370 6.22 7.43 -14.95
CA GLY A 370 5.68 6.11 -15.24
C GLY A 370 4.58 6.15 -16.27
N LYS A 371 4.26 4.98 -16.80
CA LYS A 371 3.17 4.77 -17.74
C LYS A 371 2.35 3.58 -17.28
N ASP A 372 1.06 3.79 -17.05
CA ASP A 372 0.10 2.69 -16.93
C ASP A 372 -0.18 2.15 -18.33
N GLU A 373 -0.29 0.83 -18.45
CA GLU A 373 -0.53 0.14 -19.71
C GLU A 373 -1.61 -0.93 -19.54
N ILE A 374 -2.24 -1.33 -20.65
CA ILE A 374 -3.05 -2.54 -20.71
C ILE A 374 -2.14 -3.71 -21.07
N ILE A 375 -1.98 -4.66 -20.15
CA ILE A 375 -1.24 -5.90 -20.35
C ILE A 375 -2.23 -7.06 -20.16
N ASP A 376 -2.30 -7.96 -21.14
CA ASP A 376 -3.21 -9.12 -21.12
C ASP A 376 -4.70 -8.75 -20.93
N GLY A 377 -5.10 -7.55 -21.35
CA GLY A 377 -6.48 -7.05 -21.24
C GLY A 377 -6.81 -6.38 -19.91
N GLU A 378 -5.87 -6.33 -18.96
CA GLU A 378 -6.03 -5.64 -17.69
C GLU A 378 -5.18 -4.36 -17.64
N LYS A 379 -5.77 -3.29 -17.08
CA LYS A 379 -5.02 -2.04 -16.87
C LYS A 379 -4.10 -2.21 -15.67
N MET A 380 -2.80 -2.13 -15.91
CA MET A 380 -1.77 -2.20 -14.88
C MET A 380 -1.16 -0.82 -14.64
N SER A 381 -1.03 -0.45 -13.37
CA SER A 381 -0.26 0.72 -12.96
C SER A 381 1.24 0.49 -13.17
N TYR A 382 2.00 1.59 -13.28
CA TYR A 382 3.43 1.49 -13.53
C TYR A 382 4.20 0.62 -12.51
N SER A 383 3.86 0.71 -11.23
CA SER A 383 4.48 -0.12 -10.18
C SER A 383 4.05 -1.58 -10.26
N GLN A 384 2.82 -1.89 -10.68
CA GLN A 384 2.40 -3.27 -10.99
C GLN A 384 3.18 -3.84 -12.19
N ILE A 385 3.45 -3.02 -13.22
CA ILE A 385 4.27 -3.42 -14.36
C ILE A 385 5.69 -3.79 -13.91
N LEU A 386 6.31 -2.95 -13.05
CA LEU A 386 7.62 -3.24 -12.47
C LEU A 386 7.61 -4.51 -11.61
N ALA A 387 6.60 -4.70 -10.75
CA ALA A 387 6.45 -5.92 -9.95
C ALA A 387 6.34 -7.19 -10.83
N GLN A 388 5.59 -7.10 -11.94
CA GLN A 388 5.49 -8.20 -12.91
C GLN A 388 6.83 -8.47 -13.59
N GLN A 389 7.60 -7.44 -13.92
CA GLN A 389 8.95 -7.59 -14.50
C GLN A 389 9.91 -8.27 -13.53
N ILE A 390 9.87 -7.89 -12.24
CA ILE A 390 10.66 -8.53 -11.18
C ILE A 390 10.32 -10.03 -11.10
N THR A 391 9.03 -10.34 -10.99
CA THR A 391 8.55 -11.73 -10.92
C THR A 391 8.99 -12.54 -12.14
N LYS A 392 8.81 -12.00 -13.36
CA LYS A 392 9.22 -12.65 -14.61
C LYS A 392 10.73 -12.89 -14.64
N ALA A 393 11.55 -11.90 -14.28
CA ALA A 393 13.01 -12.05 -14.30
C ALA A 393 13.50 -13.13 -13.32
N ILE A 394 12.90 -13.22 -12.13
CA ILE A 394 13.35 -14.14 -11.08
C ILE A 394 12.87 -15.58 -11.33
N HIS A 395 11.66 -15.76 -11.86
CA HIS A 395 11.03 -17.07 -11.98
C HIS A 395 11.03 -17.69 -13.38
N THR A 396 11.39 -16.93 -14.43
CA THR A 396 11.41 -17.46 -15.82
C THR A 396 12.78 -18.01 -16.23
N GLU A 397 13.85 -17.80 -15.47
CA GLU A 397 15.19 -18.36 -15.75
C GLU A 397 15.29 -19.89 -15.59
N ASN A 398 14.19 -20.59 -15.30
CA ASN A 398 14.12 -22.05 -15.12
C ASN A 398 13.17 -22.77 -16.11
N SER A 399 12.77 -22.14 -17.23
CA SER A 399 11.96 -22.80 -18.28
C SER A 399 12.80 -23.29 -19.46
#